data_AF-A0A1I2HUI1-F1
#
_entry.id   AF-A0A1I2HUI1-F1
#
_cell.length_a   1.000
_cell.length_b   1.000
_cell.length_c   1.000
_cell.angle_alpha   90.00
_cell.angle_beta   90.00
_cell.angle_gamma   90.00
#
_symmetry.space_group_name_H-M   'P 1'
#
loop_
_entity.id
_entity.type
_entity.pdbx_description
1 polymer ?
#
loop_
_entity_poly.entity_id
_entity_poly.type
_entity_poly.pdbx_seq_one_letter_code
_entity_poly.pdbx_strand_id
1 'polypeptide(L)' 'MSHLTREQRYTISVLLEQNFSKSQIALFIKKDKSVLTRELQRNCDLRSGKYDADLAQRKYEKRQKA' A
#
# COMPACT_ATOMS: atom_id res chain seq x y z
N MET A 1 8.53 -9.51 9.97
CA MET A 1 7.70 -8.33 9.60
C MET A 1 6.50 -8.85 8.82
N SER A 2 5.27 -8.43 9.14
CA SER A 2 4.13 -8.80 8.30
C SER A 2 4.20 -8.01 7.00
N HIS A 3 4.46 -8.71 5.90
CA HIS A 3 4.32 -8.12 4.57
C HIS A 3 2.83 -7.96 4.23
N LEU A 4 2.52 -6.95 3.43
CA LEU A 4 1.18 -6.81 2.86
C LEU A 4 1.04 -7.80 1.71
N THR A 5 -0.10 -8.49 1.67
CA THR A 5 -0.43 -9.35 0.54
C THR A 5 -0.85 -8.52 -0.67
N ARG A 6 -0.94 -9.15 -1.85
CA ARG A 6 -1.38 -8.47 -3.07
C ARG A 6 -2.83 -7.99 -2.93
N GLU A 7 -3.68 -8.78 -2.27
CA GLU A 7 -5.08 -8.44 -1.98
C GLU A 7 -5.15 -7.23 -1.06
N GLN A 8 -4.30 -7.16 -0.02
CA GLN A 8 -4.26 -5.99 0.86
C GLN A 8 -3.80 -4.73 0.11
N ARG A 9 -2.85 -4.84 -0.82
CA ARG A 9 -2.45 -3.71 -1.68
C ARG A 9 -3.57 -3.26 -2.61
N TYR A 10 -4.28 -4.21 -3.21
CA TYR A 10 -5.45 -3.91 -4.02
C TYR A 10 -6.52 -3.17 -3.21
N THR A 11 -6.85 -3.66 -2.01
CA THR A 11 -7.79 -3.00 -1.09
C THR A 11 -7.34 -1.59 -0.73
N ILE A 12 -6.05 -1.37 -0.45
CA ILE A 12 -5.51 -0.02 -0.19
C ILE A 12 -5.75 0.90 -1.38
N SER A 13 -5.45 0.45 -2.61
CA SER A 13 -5.62 1.24 -3.83
C SER A 13 -7.08 1.67 -4.02
N VAL A 14 -8.03 0.73 -3.95
CA VAL A 14 -9.47 1.00 -4.07
C VAL A 14 -9.97 1.97 -2.98
N LEU A 15 -9.59 1.75 -1.72
CA LEU A 15 -10.07 2.59 -0.62
C LEU A 15 -9.48 4.01 -0.67
N LEU A 16 -8.26 4.18 -1.18
CA LEU A 16 -7.67 5.50 -1.40
C LEU A 16 -8.42 6.27 -2.49
N GLU A 17 -8.83 5.61 -3.58
CA GLU A 17 -9.66 6.21 -4.62
C GLU A 17 -11.04 6.65 -4.10
N GLN A 18 -11.56 5.91 -3.11
CA GLN A 18 -12.79 6.25 -2.40
C GLN A 18 -12.60 7.30 -1.28
N ASN A 19 -11.42 7.91 -1.17
CA ASN A 19 -11.07 8.94 -0.18
C ASN A 19 -11.16 8.48 1.29
N PHE A 20 -10.99 7.19 1.57
CA PHE A 20 -10.92 6.72 2.95
C PHE A 20 -9.66 7.23 3.64
N SER A 21 -9.77 7.52 4.94
CA SER A 21 -8.61 7.92 5.73
C SER A 21 -7.64 6.75 5.94
N LYS A 22 -6.34 7.05 6.09
CA LYS A 22 -5.31 6.05 6.38
C LYS A 22 -5.64 5.20 7.63
N SER A 23 -6.29 5.78 8.63
CA SER A 23 -6.69 5.06 9.84
C SER A 23 -7.79 4.02 9.54
N GLN A 24 -8.78 4.37 8.71
CA GLN A 24 -9.84 3.44 8.29
C GLN A 24 -9.27 2.32 7.42
N ILE A 25 -8.43 2.66 6.44
CA ILE A 25 -7.80 1.67 5.54
C ILE A 25 -6.97 0.66 6.34
N ALA A 26 -6.20 1.12 7.33
CA ALA A 26 -5.43 0.25 8.21
C ALA A 26 -6.32 -0.76 8.96
N LEU A 27 -7.50 -0.32 9.43
CA LEU A 27 -8.50 -1.19 10.04
C LEU A 27 -9.03 -2.24 9.06
N PHE A 28 -9.39 -1.83 7.82
CA PHE A 28 -9.89 -2.74 6.79
C PHE A 28 -8.90 -3.85 6.44
N ILE A 29 -7.61 -3.51 6.29
CA ILE A 29 -6.57 -4.50 5.97
C ILE A 29 -6.05 -5.25 7.21
N LYS A 30 -6.59 -4.96 8.41
CA LYS A 30 -6.17 -5.53 9.70
C LYS A 30 -4.67 -5.33 9.95
N LYS A 31 -4.18 -4.11 9.76
CA LYS A 31 -2.79 -3.72 10.03
C LYS A 31 -2.73 -2.41 10.82
N ASP A 32 -1.56 -2.17 11.40
CA ASP A 32 -1.27 -0.90 12.04
C ASP A 32 -1.12 0.23 11.02
N LYS A 33 -1.50 1.46 11.41
CA LYS A 33 -1.40 2.66 10.57
C LYS A 33 0.04 2.93 10.10
N SER A 34 1.04 2.59 10.91
CA SER A 34 2.45 2.70 10.54
C SER A 34 2.85 1.76 9.40
N VAL A 35 2.20 0.60 9.26
CA VAL A 35 2.43 -0.33 8.14
C VAL A 35 1.92 0.30 6.85
N LEU A 36 0.69 0.81 6.86
CA LEU A 36 0.12 1.52 5.71
C LEU A 36 0.96 2.75 5.32
N THR A 37 1.41 3.52 6.32
CA THR A 37 2.21 4.73 6.07
C THR A 37 3.54 4.40 5.38
N ARG A 38 4.25 3.38 5.88
CA ARG A 38 5.50 2.91 5.26
C ARG A 38 5.27 2.32 3.87
N GLU A 39 4.18 1.60 3.67
CA GLU A 39 3.79 1.07 2.35
C GLU A 39 3.62 2.21 1.34
N LEU A 40 2.81 3.23 1.67
CA LEU A 40 2.56 4.36 0.78
C LEU A 40 3.86 5.11 0.45
N GLN A 41 4.67 5.43 1.46
CA GLN A 41 5.96 6.12 1.27
C GLN A 41 6.91 5.36 0.35
N ARG A 42 6.93 4.02 0.46
CA ARG A 42 7.90 3.19 -0.27
C ARG A 42 7.43 2.83 -1.68
N ASN A 43 6.12 2.75 -1.89
CA ASN A 43 5.55 2.08 -3.04
C ASN A 43 4.58 2.93 -3.87
N CYS A 44 4.17 4.13 -3.42
CA CYS A 44 3.44 5.08 -4.27
C CYS A 44 4.20 5.42 -5.56
N ASP A 45 3.48 5.71 -6.63
CA ASP A 45 4.08 6.33 -7.81
C ASP A 45 4.48 7.76 -7.49
N LEU A 46 5.76 8.08 -7.70
CA LEU A 46 6.30 9.41 -7.43
C LEU A 46 5.98 10.39 -8.56
N ARG A 47 5.59 9.91 -9.74
CA ARG A 47 5.25 10.75 -10.89
C ARG A 47 3.83 11.29 -10.76
N SER A 48 2.88 10.41 -10.50
CA SER A 48 1.46 10.77 -10.36
C SER A 48 1.02 11.06 -8.93
N GLY A 49 1.81 10.66 -7.91
CA GLY A 49 1.41 10.70 -6.51
C GLY A 49 0.36 9.65 -6.13
N LYS A 50 -0.13 8.85 -7.09
CA LYS A 50 -1.17 7.84 -6.88
C LYS A 50 -0.59 6.53 -6.36
N TYR A 51 -1.40 5.79 -5.62
CA TYR A 51 -1.06 4.45 -5.18
C TYR A 51 -1.71 3.42 -6.10
N ASP A 52 -0.87 2.75 -6.88
CA ASP A 52 -1.25 1.65 -7.78
C ASP A 52 -0.75 0.31 -7.19
N ALA A 53 -1.67 -0.65 -7.03
CA ALA A 53 -1.37 -1.91 -6.35
C ALA A 53 -0.35 -2.78 -7.09
N ASP A 54 -0.39 -2.82 -8.42
CA ASP A 54 0.53 -3.64 -9.22
C ASP A 54 1.93 -3.02 -9.28
N LEU A 55 2.04 -1.69 -9.36
CA LEU A 55 3.30 -0.99 -9.19
C LEU A 55 3.89 -1.21 -7.79
N ALA A 56 3.05 -1.12 -6.76
CA ALA A 56 3.48 -1.36 -5.38
C ALA A 56 4.02 -2.78 -5.18
N GLN A 57 3.36 -3.78 -5.77
CA GLN A 57 3.82 -5.16 -5.78
C GLN A 57 5.18 -5.31 -6.45
N ARG A 58 5.34 -4.80 -7.68
CA ARG A 58 6.61 -4.86 -8.42
C ARG A 58 7.76 -4.18 -7.67
N LYS A 59 7.50 -3.02 -7.06
CA LYS A 59 8.50 -2.30 -6.23
C LYS A 59 8.92 -3.09 -5.01
N TYR A 60 7.98 -3.76 -4.36
CA TYR A 60 8.27 -4.65 -3.24
C TYR A 60 9.12 -5.84 -3.67
N GLU A 61 8.73 -6.55 -4.73
CA GLU A 61 9.47 -7.71 -5.24
C GLU A 61 10.89 -7.35 -5.67
N LYS A 62 11.06 -6.22 -6.37
CA LYS A 62 12.38 -5.70 -6.74
C LYS A 62 13.27 -5.51 -5.51
N ARG A 63 12.71 -5.04 -4.40
CA ARG A 63 13.42 -4.77 -3.14
C ARG A 63 13.69 -6.03 -2.33
N GLN A 64 12.95 -7.12 -2.55
CA GLN A 64 13.24 -8.42 -1.95
C GLN A 64 14.39 -9.14 -2.64
N LYS A 65 14.68 -8.77 -3.90
CA LYS A 65 15.78 -9.33 -4.71
C LYS A 65 17.08 -8.54 -4.63
N ALA A 66 17.08 -7.39 -3.94
CA ALA A 66 18.24 -6.51 -3.75
C ALA A 66 18.82 -6.73 -2.35
#